data_AF-A0A662KHY5-F1
#
_entry.id   AF-A0A662KHY5-F1
#
_cell.length_a   1.000
_cell.length_b   1.000
_cell.length_c   1.000
_cell.angle_alpha   90.00
_cell.angle_beta   90.00
_cell.angle_gamma   90.00
#
_symmetry.space_group_name_H-M   'P 1'
#
loop_
_entity.id
_entity.type
_entity.pdbx_description
1 polymer ?
#
loop_
_entity_poly.entity_id
_entity_poly.type
_entity_poly.pdbx_seq_one_letter_code
_entity_poly.pdbx_strand_id
1 'polypeptide(L)'
;NDRLGYVVEVFIDDGKDSFLFSSDVEGPVHEHQLEFMIEKNAKLVFIDGPMTYMLGYRFSQKSLKQSIRNLIRLIENTDLKTLVLDHHLTRDLRWQEKMNEVFKRGEEVGVEVTSAARFIGMEEDLLEARRDELYGKKKKRS
;
A
#
# COMPACT_ATOMS: atom_id res chain seq x y z
N ASN A 1 -11.87 22.21 13.80
CA ASN A 1 -13.14 21.49 13.72
C ASN A 1 -13.15 20.91 12.32
N ASP A 2 -12.34 19.87 12.13
CA ASP A 2 -11.87 19.51 10.80
C ASP A 2 -12.57 18.22 10.45
N ARG A 3 -13.66 18.37 9.70
CA ARG A 3 -14.47 17.27 9.17
C ARG A 3 -13.62 16.48 8.18
N LEU A 4 -12.78 15.57 8.70
CA LEU A 4 -12.23 14.48 7.90
C LEU A 4 -13.39 13.56 7.50
N GLY A 5 -13.38 13.12 6.24
CA GLY A 5 -14.33 12.14 5.75
C GLY A 5 -14.15 10.79 6.43
N TYR A 6 -15.15 9.91 6.31
CA TYR A 6 -15.07 8.53 6.77
C TYR A 6 -14.76 7.62 5.58
N VAL A 7 -13.97 6.58 5.83
CA VAL A 7 -13.74 5.48 4.89
C VAL A 7 -14.42 4.22 5.40
N VAL A 8 -14.60 3.24 4.52
CA VAL A 8 -15.14 1.93 4.87
C VAL A 8 -14.08 0.87 4.58
N GLU A 9 -13.66 0.15 5.60
CA GLU A 9 -12.91 -1.09 5.43
C GLU A 9 -13.89 -2.23 5.17
N VAL A 10 -13.58 -3.07 4.18
CA VAL A 10 -14.44 -4.16 3.75
C VAL A 10 -13.74 -5.48 4.02
N PHE A 11 -14.42 -6.38 4.73
CA PHE A 11 -13.99 -7.76 4.92
C PHE A 11 -15.02 -8.71 4.32
N ILE A 12 -14.55 -9.70 3.57
CA ILE A 12 -15.36 -10.73 2.91
C ILE A 12 -14.78 -12.08 3.29
N ASP A 13 -15.63 -13.00 3.73
CA ASP A 13 -15.26 -14.38 4.09
C ASP A 13 -16.34 -15.33 3.58
N ASP A 14 -15.94 -16.35 2.82
CA ASP A 14 -16.82 -17.40 2.30
C ASP A 14 -16.67 -18.74 3.04
N GLY A 15 -15.88 -18.76 4.12
CA GLY A 15 -15.53 -19.93 4.93
C GLY A 15 -14.35 -20.74 4.40
N LYS A 16 -13.89 -20.46 3.17
CA LYS A 16 -12.70 -21.08 2.57
C LYS A 16 -11.59 -20.07 2.39
N ASP A 17 -11.90 -18.89 1.88
CA ASP A 17 -10.99 -17.78 1.67
C ASP A 17 -11.55 -16.49 2.25
N SER A 18 -10.64 -15.58 2.56
CA SER A 18 -10.96 -14.31 3.19
C SER A 18 -10.18 -13.17 2.58
N PHE A 19 -10.88 -12.06 2.35
CA PHE A 19 -10.38 -10.87 1.68
C PHE A 19 -10.67 -9.63 2.52
N LEU A 20 -9.70 -8.72 2.59
CA LEU A 20 -9.87 -7.41 3.20
C LEU A 20 -9.38 -6.31 2.26
N PHE A 21 -10.17 -5.23 2.17
CA PHE A 21 -9.82 -3.99 1.48
C PHE A 21 -9.85 -2.81 2.45
N SER A 22 -8.73 -2.08 2.57
CA SER A 22 -8.57 -1.00 3.56
C SER A 22 -9.26 0.32 3.20
N SER A 23 -9.72 0.50 1.96
CA SER A 23 -9.96 1.84 1.38
C SER A 23 -8.72 2.74 1.34
N ASP A 24 -8.87 3.93 0.74
CA ASP A 24 -7.83 4.97 0.64
C ASP A 24 -7.62 5.64 2.00
N VAL A 25 -6.58 5.18 2.70
CA VAL A 25 -6.22 5.62 4.06
C VAL A 25 -4.81 6.22 4.15
N GLU A 26 -4.19 6.52 3.02
CA GLU A 26 -2.82 7.06 2.92
C GLU A 26 -1.75 6.17 3.59
N GLY A 27 -1.92 4.85 3.56
CA GLY A 27 -1.14 3.88 4.33
C GLY A 27 -1.74 3.59 5.71
N PRO A 28 -1.51 2.40 6.29
CA PRO A 28 -2.01 2.08 7.63
C PRO A 28 -1.18 2.82 8.68
N VAL A 29 -1.40 4.13 8.81
CA VAL A 29 -0.76 4.97 9.84
C VAL A 29 -1.52 4.88 11.15
N HIS A 30 -2.82 4.61 11.09
CA HIS A 30 -3.71 4.58 12.23
C HIS A 30 -3.82 3.18 12.85
N GLU A 31 -3.65 3.09 14.17
CA GLU A 31 -3.65 1.83 14.91
C GLU A 31 -5.00 1.09 14.81
N HIS A 32 -6.13 1.80 14.83
CA HIS A 32 -7.46 1.19 14.77
C HIS A 32 -7.71 0.40 13.47
N GLN A 33 -7.13 0.83 12.35
CA GLN A 33 -7.24 0.15 11.06
C GLN A 33 -6.46 -1.16 11.12
N LEU A 34 -5.23 -1.10 11.64
CA LEU A 34 -4.40 -2.27 11.84
C LEU A 34 -5.05 -3.30 12.78
N GLU A 35 -5.65 -2.83 13.89
CA GLU A 35 -6.36 -3.71 14.83
C GLU A 35 -7.51 -4.45 14.16
N PHE A 36 -8.32 -3.77 13.34
CA PHE A 36 -9.38 -4.41 12.57
C PHE A 36 -8.83 -5.46 11.59
N MET A 37 -7.76 -5.15 10.86
CA MET A 37 -7.13 -6.09 9.92
C MET A 37 -6.58 -7.34 10.63
N ILE A 38 -5.93 -7.16 11.77
CA ILE A 38 -5.41 -8.26 12.60
C ILE A 38 -6.55 -9.10 13.15
N GLU A 39 -7.62 -8.47 13.66
CA GLU A 39 -8.80 -9.17 14.19
C GLU A 39 -9.47 -10.03 13.11
N LYS A 40 -9.61 -9.50 11.89
CA LYS A 40 -10.25 -10.22 10.77
C LYS A 40 -9.37 -11.28 10.14
N ASN A 41 -8.05 -11.18 10.28
CA ASN A 41 -7.11 -12.23 9.88
C ASN A 41 -7.33 -12.73 8.45
N ALA A 42 -7.45 -11.81 7.49
CA ALA A 42 -7.74 -12.16 6.10
C ALA A 42 -6.53 -12.80 5.40
N LYS A 43 -6.77 -13.76 4.51
CA LYS A 43 -5.71 -14.41 3.70
C LYS A 43 -5.20 -13.52 2.57
N LEU A 44 -6.06 -12.65 2.05
CA LEU A 44 -5.74 -11.68 1.02
C LEU A 44 -6.08 -10.28 1.52
N VAL A 45 -5.11 -9.38 1.54
CA VAL A 45 -5.31 -8.02 2.05
C VAL A 45 -4.84 -7.01 1.02
N PHE A 46 -5.72 -6.09 0.63
CA PHE A 46 -5.42 -4.96 -0.25
C PHE A 46 -5.38 -3.69 0.59
N ILE A 47 -4.24 -3.00 0.58
CA ILE A 47 -4.01 -1.79 1.37
C ILE A 47 -3.47 -0.69 0.48
N ASP A 48 -4.01 0.53 0.62
CA ASP A 48 -3.41 1.70 -0.02
C ASP A 48 -2.01 1.96 0.57
N GLY A 49 -0.99 1.99 -0.27
CA GLY A 49 0.39 2.13 0.17
C GLY A 49 0.70 3.54 0.73
N PRO A 50 1.72 3.70 1.59
CA PRO A 50 2.09 5.02 2.10
C PRO A 50 2.40 6.01 0.97
N MET A 51 2.05 7.29 1.11
CA MET A 51 2.28 8.32 0.08
C MET A 51 3.77 8.71 -0.09
N THR A 52 4.60 7.78 -0.56
CA THR A 52 6.05 7.87 -0.68
C THR A 52 6.54 9.00 -1.60
N TYR A 53 5.75 9.40 -2.59
CA TYR A 53 6.01 10.53 -3.49
C TYR A 53 5.86 11.91 -2.81
N MET A 54 5.11 11.98 -1.70
CA MET A 54 4.91 13.19 -0.90
C MET A 54 5.85 13.28 0.31
N LEU A 55 6.85 12.38 0.36
CA LEU A 55 7.78 12.28 1.48
C LEU A 55 8.62 13.56 1.62
N GLY A 56 8.55 14.20 2.78
CA GLY A 56 9.21 15.48 3.06
C GLY A 56 8.36 16.71 2.74
N TYR A 57 7.15 16.53 2.18
CA TYR A 57 6.18 17.61 1.97
C TYR A 57 4.91 17.41 2.80
N ARG A 58 4.01 16.51 2.36
CA ARG A 58 2.76 16.17 3.06
C ARG A 58 2.83 14.85 3.82
N PHE A 59 3.81 14.00 3.52
CA PHE A 59 4.04 12.75 4.21
C PHE A 59 5.37 12.78 4.95
N SER A 60 5.38 12.45 6.24
CA SER A 60 6.59 12.53 7.06
C SER A 60 7.39 11.23 7.04
N GLN A 61 8.69 11.31 7.28
CA GLN A 61 9.53 10.11 7.50
C GLN A 61 9.04 9.27 8.69
N LYS A 62 8.45 9.91 9.70
CA LYS A 62 7.85 9.22 10.84
C LYS A 62 6.62 8.41 10.41
N SER A 63 5.77 8.97 9.54
CA SER A 63 4.58 8.31 9.00
C SER A 63 4.95 7.12 8.12
N LEU A 64 5.99 7.26 7.28
CA LEU A 64 6.51 6.14 6.48
C LEU A 64 6.99 5.00 7.37
N LYS A 65 7.84 5.30 8.36
CA LYS A 65 8.33 4.29 9.31
C LYS A 65 7.19 3.64 10.11
N GLN A 66 6.14 4.38 10.46
CA GLN A 66 4.97 3.82 11.11
C GLN A 66 4.21 2.86 10.19
N SER A 67 4.01 3.25 8.93
CA SER A 67 3.33 2.42 7.93
C SER A 67 4.08 1.10 7.71
N ILE A 68 5.41 1.17 7.56
CA ILE A 68 6.27 -0.03 7.44
C ILE A 68 6.12 -0.94 8.65
N ARG A 69 6.21 -0.39 9.87
CA ARG A 69 6.01 -1.19 11.11
C ARG A 69 4.63 -1.83 11.17
N ASN A 70 3.58 -1.11 10.77
CA ASN A 70 2.22 -1.62 10.82
C ASN A 70 1.99 -2.73 9.79
N LEU A 71 2.53 -2.60 8.58
CA LEU A 71 2.49 -3.65 7.57
C LEU A 71 3.27 -4.90 8.01
N ILE A 72 4.44 -4.73 8.62
CA ILE A 72 5.20 -5.84 9.21
C ILE A 72 4.37 -6.52 10.32
N ARG A 73 3.77 -5.75 11.23
CA ARG A 73 2.91 -6.31 12.27
C ARG A 73 1.73 -7.08 11.69
N LEU A 74 1.10 -6.58 10.63
CA LEU A 74 0.04 -7.31 9.95
C LEU A 74 0.54 -8.66 9.44
N ILE A 75 1.65 -8.66 8.70
CA ILE A 75 2.30 -9.88 8.18
C ILE A 75 2.62 -10.88 9.30
N GLU A 76 3.10 -10.41 10.46
CA GLU A 76 3.56 -11.27 11.55
C GLU A 76 2.45 -11.82 12.45
N ASN A 77 1.31 -11.13 12.53
CA ASN A 77 0.25 -11.44 13.49
C ASN A 77 -1.01 -12.00 12.82
N THR A 78 -0.91 -12.42 11.56
CA THR A 78 -2.03 -12.98 10.78
C THR A 78 -1.58 -14.17 9.92
N ASP A 79 -2.54 -14.95 9.44
CA ASP A 79 -2.37 -16.05 8.49
C ASP A 79 -2.35 -15.56 7.03
N LEU A 80 -2.03 -14.28 6.83
CA LEU A 80 -1.95 -13.61 5.54
C LEU A 80 -1.13 -14.45 4.55
N LYS A 81 -1.62 -14.54 3.31
CA LYS A 81 -0.93 -15.21 2.21
C LYS A 81 -0.43 -14.22 1.19
N THR A 82 -1.23 -13.21 0.91
CA THR A 82 -0.89 -12.17 -0.06
C THR A 82 -1.28 -10.80 0.45
N LEU A 83 -0.30 -9.90 0.50
CA LEU A 83 -0.45 -8.49 0.76
C LEU A 83 -0.29 -7.73 -0.55
N VAL A 84 -1.37 -7.12 -1.02
CA VAL A 84 -1.36 -6.24 -2.18
C VAL A 84 -1.25 -4.80 -1.68
N LEU A 85 -0.13 -4.16 -1.99
CA LEU A 85 0.10 -2.75 -1.73
C LEU A 85 -0.35 -1.96 -2.96
N ASP A 86 -1.52 -1.34 -2.87
CA ASP A 86 -2.06 -0.45 -3.89
C ASP A 86 -1.52 0.95 -3.61
N HIS A 87 -0.28 1.26 -3.98
CA HIS A 87 0.16 2.65 -3.95
C HIS A 87 -0.54 3.37 -5.09
N HIS A 88 -1.19 4.51 -4.85
CA HIS A 88 -1.62 5.46 -5.90
C HIS A 88 -0.70 5.37 -7.15
N LEU A 89 -1.22 4.68 -8.17
CA LEU A 89 -0.60 3.66 -9.06
C LEU A 89 0.59 4.08 -9.93
N THR A 90 1.23 5.20 -9.62
CA THR A 90 1.88 5.94 -10.67
C THR A 90 2.93 6.92 -10.20
N ARG A 91 3.07 7.31 -8.93
CA ARG A 91 3.82 8.55 -8.60
C ARG A 91 5.25 8.38 -8.08
N ASP A 92 5.73 7.17 -7.85
CA ASP A 92 7.09 6.93 -7.32
C ASP A 92 7.75 5.68 -7.93
N LEU A 93 8.81 5.90 -8.71
CA LEU A 93 9.61 4.84 -9.34
C LEU A 93 10.41 3.99 -8.35
N ARG A 94 10.64 4.47 -7.13
CA ARG A 94 11.49 3.82 -6.11
C ARG A 94 10.70 3.39 -4.88
N TRP A 95 9.40 3.20 -5.01
CA TRP A 95 8.56 2.79 -3.89
C TRP A 95 8.97 1.43 -3.32
N GLN A 96 9.39 0.49 -4.17
CA GLN A 96 9.88 -0.84 -3.76
C GLN A 96 11.11 -0.72 -2.84
N GLU A 97 12.04 0.19 -3.15
CA GLU A 97 13.21 0.45 -2.29
C GLU A 97 12.79 0.96 -0.90
N LYS A 98 11.76 1.81 -0.84
CA LYS A 98 11.22 2.36 0.41
C LYS A 98 10.45 1.33 1.23
N MET A 99 9.87 0.33 0.57
CA MET A 99 9.09 -0.75 1.17
C MET A 99 9.90 -2.04 1.36
N ASN A 100 11.21 -2.02 1.09
CA ASN A 100 12.07 -3.20 1.09
C ASN A 100 12.00 -4.01 2.40
N GLU A 101 11.84 -3.35 3.55
CA GLU A 101 11.65 -4.04 4.83
C GLU A 101 10.38 -4.91 4.86
N VAL A 102 9.29 -4.44 4.26
CA VAL A 102 8.02 -5.18 4.17
C VAL A 102 8.16 -6.36 3.20
N PHE A 103 8.76 -6.15 2.04
CA PHE A 103 9.02 -7.22 1.07
C PHE A 103 9.89 -8.32 1.66
N LYS A 104 11.02 -7.95 2.28
CA LYS A 104 11.93 -8.89 2.92
C LYS A 104 11.20 -9.67 4.02
N ARG A 105 10.39 -8.99 4.84
CA ARG A 105 9.65 -9.67 5.90
C ARG A 105 8.62 -10.64 5.36
N GLY A 106 7.89 -10.26 4.30
CA GLY A 106 6.96 -11.16 3.62
C GLY A 106 7.67 -12.42 3.11
N GLU A 107 8.81 -12.26 2.44
CA GLU A 107 9.61 -13.39 1.97
C GLU A 107 10.05 -14.32 3.10
N GLU A 108 10.51 -13.76 4.23
CA GLU A 108 10.96 -14.54 5.40
C GLU A 108 9.85 -15.42 6.02
N VAL A 109 8.59 -14.98 5.95
CA VAL A 109 7.44 -15.69 6.55
C VAL A 109 6.54 -16.38 5.52
N GLY A 110 6.89 -16.33 4.23
CA GLY A 110 6.12 -16.95 3.16
C GLY A 110 4.83 -16.20 2.81
N VAL A 111 4.81 -14.87 2.99
CA VAL A 111 3.73 -13.98 2.56
C VAL A 111 4.16 -13.27 1.28
N GLU A 112 3.34 -13.39 0.23
CA GLU A 112 3.57 -12.67 -1.02
C GLU A 112 3.22 -11.19 -0.83
N VAL A 113 4.22 -10.31 -0.94
CA VAL A 113 4.00 -8.86 -0.98
C VAL A 113 4.13 -8.43 -2.43
N THR A 114 3.07 -7.80 -2.97
CA THR A 114 2.99 -7.47 -4.39
C THR A 114 2.21 -6.17 -4.62
N SER A 115 2.19 -5.67 -5.86
CA SER A 115 1.33 -4.55 -6.26
C SER A 115 0.07 -5.04 -6.96
N ALA A 116 -0.96 -4.18 -7.05
CA ALA A 116 -2.22 -4.55 -7.69
C ALA A 116 -2.03 -4.99 -9.16
N ALA A 117 -1.14 -4.34 -9.92
CA ALA A 117 -0.80 -4.72 -11.29
C ALA A 117 -0.17 -6.12 -11.35
N ARG A 118 0.83 -6.39 -10.50
CA ARG A 118 1.50 -7.70 -10.47
C ARG A 118 0.57 -8.81 -9.99
N PHE A 119 -0.30 -8.52 -9.01
CA PHE A 119 -1.30 -9.47 -8.52
C PHE A 119 -2.22 -9.98 -9.64
N ILE A 120 -2.60 -9.11 -10.59
CA ILE A 120 -3.40 -9.50 -11.77
C ILE A 120 -2.55 -10.00 -12.96
N GLY A 121 -1.24 -10.22 -12.76
CA GLY A 121 -0.32 -10.73 -13.78
C GLY A 121 0.15 -9.68 -14.79
N MET A 122 0.01 -8.39 -14.49
CA MET A 122 0.48 -7.29 -15.33
C MET A 122 1.79 -6.71 -14.82
N GLU A 123 2.64 -6.22 -15.73
CA GLU A 123 3.77 -5.40 -15.35
C GLU A 123 3.31 -4.02 -14.85
N GLU A 124 4.10 -3.41 -13.96
CA GLU A 124 3.82 -2.09 -13.42
C GLU A 124 4.08 -1.01 -14.47
N ASP A 125 3.02 -0.38 -14.97
CA ASP A 125 3.14 0.80 -15.83
C ASP A 125 2.90 2.08 -15.03
N LEU A 126 4.00 2.74 -14.65
CA LEU A 126 4.00 3.95 -13.81
C LEU A 126 3.64 5.20 -14.63
N LEU A 127 2.42 5.22 -15.18
CA LEU A 127 1.95 6.20 -16.15
C LEU A 127 1.99 7.66 -15.64
N GLU A 128 1.67 7.92 -14.37
CA GLU A 128 1.70 9.30 -13.82
C GLU A 128 3.12 9.78 -13.46
N ALA A 129 4.07 8.90 -13.14
CA ALA A 129 5.47 9.26 -12.94
C ALA A 129 6.06 9.69 -14.28
N ARG A 130 5.59 9.06 -15.36
CA ARG A 130 5.88 9.42 -16.73
C ARG A 130 4.93 10.48 -17.29
N ARG A 131 4.09 11.14 -16.48
CA ARG A 131 3.09 12.10 -16.98
C ARG A 131 3.73 13.23 -17.79
N ASP A 132 4.86 13.77 -17.33
CA ASP A 132 5.57 14.83 -18.05
C ASP A 132 6.13 14.36 -19.41
N GLU A 133 6.48 13.07 -19.53
CA GLU A 133 6.96 12.43 -20.76
C GLU A 133 5.80 12.07 -21.71
N LEU A 134 4.70 11.50 -21.19
CA LEU A 134 3.55 11.01 -21.94
C LEU A 134 2.62 12.13 -22.43
N TYR A 135 2.42 13.18 -21.64
CA TYR A 135 1.56 14.32 -22.02
C TYR A 135 2.32 15.46 -22.71
N GLY A 136 3.61 15.27 -23.00
CA GLY A 136 4.37 16.17 -23.86
C GLY A 136 4.30 17.63 -23.43
N LYS A 137 4.89 17.99 -22.29
CA LYS A 137 5.38 19.36 -22.16
C LYS A 137 6.46 19.54 -23.22
N LYS A 138 6.10 20.11 -24.36
CA LYS A 138 7.05 20.73 -25.30
C LYS A 138 8.09 21.45 -24.45
N LYS A 139 9.35 20.99 -24.49
CA LYS A 139 10.49 21.79 -24.08
C LYS A 139 10.27 23.18 -24.66
N LYS A 140 10.03 24.20 -23.83
CA LYS A 140 10.31 25.57 -24.27
C LYS A 140 11.82 25.55 -24.51
N ARG A 141 12.21 25.56 -25.79
CA ARG A 141 13.56 25.94 -26.19
C ARG A 141 13.79 27.34 -25.63
N SER A 142 14.74 27.47 -24.71
CA SER A 142 15.49 28.70 -24.45
C SER A 142 16.95 28.35 -24.59
#